data_AF-A0A961Q9S0-F1
#
_entry.id   AF-A0A961Q9S0-F1
#
_cell.length_a   1.000
_cell.length_b   1.000
_cell.length_c   1.000
_cell.angle_alpha   90.00
_cell.angle_beta   90.00
_cell.angle_gamma   90.00
#
_symmetry.space_group_name_H-M   'P 1'
#
loop_
_entity.id
_entity.type
_entity.pdbx_description
1 polymer ?
#
loop_
_entity_poly.entity_id
_entity_poly.type
_entity_poly.pdbx_seq_one_letter_code
_entity_poly.pdbx_strand_id
1 'polypeptide(L)'
;MTSSEQPEGEALFLRAVGMRVRRARERKGIARRVLSEQSGISQRYLAQLEGGSGNISIALLKRVADALDHRIEWLISEDDPWVSETALFAERFRTATLDQRERVMDILDPNSPGQLRAGRICLVGLRGAGKSTLGAMLGEAIGLPFLELNQEIRQQAGMPVTEVMALYGQEGYRQLEGQALERIVAGSDAMVLAVAGGIVSEPETYAYLLRHFHTIWLKAAPEEHMQRVRAQGDERPMAGNPKAMDELKSILMSREALYARAEAMVDTSGKTLQHSFEDLVALVREIRKDQAADNEHTH
;
A
#
# COMPACT_ATOMS: atom_id res chain seq x y z
N MET A 1 -16.66 -41.06 -8.45
CA MET A 1 -15.35 -40.71 -9.04
C MET A 1 -14.86 -39.52 -8.23
N THR A 2 -13.86 -39.59 -7.36
CA THR A 2 -12.57 -40.29 -7.41
C THR A 2 -12.17 -40.78 -6.00
N SER A 3 -12.19 -42.09 -5.77
CA SER A 3 -11.65 -42.73 -4.56
C SER A 3 -10.27 -43.35 -4.81
N SER A 4 -9.66 -43.04 -5.97
CA SER A 4 -8.43 -43.64 -6.47
C SER A 4 -7.17 -42.78 -6.31
N GLU A 5 -7.29 -41.50 -5.91
CA GLU A 5 -6.14 -40.58 -5.77
C GLU A 5 -5.51 -40.59 -4.36
N GLN A 6 -6.25 -40.98 -3.33
CA GLN A 6 -5.78 -41.00 -1.93
C GLN A 6 -4.55 -41.90 -1.66
N PRO A 7 -4.45 -43.15 -2.16
CA PRO A 7 -3.31 -44.01 -1.84
C PRO A 7 -2.01 -43.58 -2.54
N GLU A 8 -2.10 -42.87 -3.68
CA GLU A 8 -0.93 -42.35 -4.38
C GLU A 8 -0.35 -41.12 -3.66
N GLY A 9 -1.21 -40.21 -3.18
CA GLY A 9 -0.79 -39.04 -2.40
C GLY A 9 -0.10 -39.41 -1.08
N GLU A 10 -0.64 -40.39 -0.34
CA GLU A 10 -0.04 -40.88 0.91
C GLU A 10 1.33 -41.53 0.66
N ALA A 11 1.45 -42.35 -0.39
CA ALA A 11 2.72 -42.98 -0.76
C ALA A 11 3.78 -41.96 -1.20
N LEU A 12 3.37 -40.91 -1.92
CA LEU A 12 4.26 -39.80 -2.31
C LEU A 12 4.74 -39.02 -1.08
N PHE A 13 3.84 -38.71 -0.15
CA PHE A 13 4.18 -38.03 1.10
C PHE A 13 5.18 -38.83 1.95
N LEU A 14 4.93 -40.12 2.19
CA LEU A 14 5.84 -40.97 2.96
C LEU A 14 7.22 -41.10 2.30
N ARG A 15 7.29 -41.15 0.97
CA ARG A 15 8.56 -41.10 0.22
C ARG A 15 9.29 -39.78 0.42
N ALA A 16 8.57 -38.64 0.38
CA ALA A 16 9.16 -37.33 0.63
C ALA A 16 9.74 -37.23 2.04
N VAL A 17 8.98 -37.66 3.07
CA VAL A 17 9.44 -37.72 4.46
C VAL A 17 10.69 -38.61 4.60
N GLY A 18 10.69 -39.79 3.96
CA GLY A 18 11.83 -40.70 3.97
C GLY A 18 13.09 -40.11 3.35
N MET A 19 12.95 -39.49 2.18
CA MET A 19 14.04 -38.79 1.49
C MET A 19 14.60 -37.64 2.35
N ARG A 20 13.72 -36.92 3.05
CA ARG A 20 14.10 -35.86 3.98
C ARG A 20 14.89 -36.40 5.18
N VAL A 21 14.42 -37.44 5.85
CA VAL A 21 15.19 -38.08 6.94
C VAL A 21 16.59 -38.51 6.45
N ARG A 22 16.65 -39.12 5.26
CA ARG A 22 17.91 -39.56 4.66
C ARG A 22 18.88 -38.40 4.42
N ARG A 23 18.40 -37.33 3.77
CA ARG A 23 19.23 -36.18 3.39
C ARG A 23 19.66 -35.36 4.61
N ALA A 24 18.85 -35.27 5.66
CA ALA A 24 19.21 -34.65 6.93
C ALA A 24 20.33 -35.42 7.61
N ARG A 25 20.21 -36.76 7.63
CA ARG A 25 21.24 -37.65 8.16
C ARG A 25 22.56 -37.53 7.40
N GLU A 26 22.51 -37.51 6.07
CA GLU A 26 23.69 -37.35 5.20
C GLU A 26 24.36 -35.99 5.40
N ARG A 27 23.59 -34.90 5.55
CA ARG A 27 24.13 -33.56 5.86
C ARG A 27 24.77 -33.45 7.24
N LYS A 28 24.20 -34.10 8.24
CA LYS A 28 24.79 -34.21 9.59
C LYS A 28 26.05 -35.10 9.59
N GLY A 29 26.34 -35.81 8.49
CA GLY A 29 27.54 -36.64 8.34
C GLY A 29 27.52 -37.94 9.14
N ILE A 30 26.33 -38.39 9.57
CA ILE A 30 26.22 -39.58 10.43
C ILE A 30 25.73 -40.82 9.68
N ALA A 31 26.25 -41.98 10.07
CA ALA A 31 25.75 -43.27 9.59
C ALA A 31 24.36 -43.57 10.18
N ARG A 32 23.55 -44.37 9.48
CA ARG A 32 22.22 -44.81 9.96
C ARG A 32 22.28 -45.52 11.32
N ARG A 33 23.39 -46.21 11.61
CA ARG A 33 23.63 -46.83 12.92
C ARG A 33 23.67 -45.78 14.04
N VAL A 34 24.36 -44.66 13.82
CA VAL A 34 24.47 -43.57 14.79
C VAL A 34 23.10 -42.93 15.02
N LEU A 35 22.32 -42.70 13.95
CA LEU A 35 20.95 -42.22 14.07
C LEU A 35 20.06 -43.21 14.84
N SER A 36 20.24 -44.51 14.65
CA SER A 36 19.54 -45.56 15.39
C SER A 36 19.80 -45.48 16.89
N GLU A 37 21.07 -45.33 17.28
CA GLU A 37 21.50 -45.20 18.67
C GLU A 37 20.94 -43.91 19.31
N GLN A 38 20.99 -42.78 18.59
CA GLN A 38 20.52 -41.48 19.10
C GLN A 38 19.00 -41.36 19.19
N SER A 39 18.28 -41.85 18.16
CA SER A 39 16.82 -41.79 18.14
C SER A 39 16.17 -42.93 18.92
N GLY A 40 16.90 -44.00 19.23
CA GLY A 40 16.42 -45.24 19.84
C GLY A 40 15.45 -46.04 18.96
N ILE A 41 15.58 -45.90 17.63
CA ILE A 41 14.77 -46.59 16.61
C ILE A 41 15.66 -47.58 15.87
N SER A 42 15.19 -48.79 15.59
CA SER A 42 16.02 -49.83 14.96
C SER A 42 16.54 -49.39 13.58
N GLN A 43 17.79 -49.79 13.27
CA GLN A 43 18.42 -49.48 11.97
C GLN A 43 17.61 -50.03 10.78
N ARG A 44 16.94 -51.18 10.94
CA ARG A 44 16.05 -51.76 9.93
C ARG A 44 14.84 -50.87 9.66
N TYR A 45 14.21 -50.36 10.72
CA TYR A 45 13.06 -49.48 10.60
C TYR A 45 13.45 -48.11 10.01
N LEU A 46 14.61 -47.56 10.38
CA LEU A 46 15.16 -46.36 9.74
C LEU A 46 15.44 -46.58 8.24
N ALA A 47 15.87 -47.77 7.84
CA ALA A 47 16.06 -48.08 6.42
C ALA A 47 14.73 -48.12 5.65
N GLN A 48 13.65 -48.64 6.26
CA GLN A 48 12.31 -48.61 5.68
C GLN A 48 11.73 -47.19 5.62
N LEU A 49 11.95 -46.39 6.66
CA LEU A 49 11.57 -44.99 6.70
C LEU A 49 12.28 -44.19 5.59
N GLU A 50 13.61 -44.25 5.52
CA GLU A 50 14.40 -43.56 4.49
C GLU A 50 14.06 -44.04 3.06
N GLY A 51 13.57 -45.28 2.92
CA GLY A 51 13.09 -45.84 1.66
C GLY A 51 11.64 -45.45 1.30
N GLY A 52 10.93 -44.72 2.17
CA GLY A 52 9.56 -44.26 1.93
C GLY A 52 8.49 -45.34 2.08
N SER A 53 8.83 -46.50 2.68
CA SER A 53 7.89 -47.63 2.87
C SER A 53 7.48 -47.80 4.34
N GLY A 54 7.99 -46.98 5.25
CA GLY A 54 7.71 -47.06 6.68
C GLY A 54 6.70 -46.02 7.14
N ASN A 55 5.50 -46.46 7.52
CA ASN A 55 4.55 -45.58 8.22
C ASN A 55 5.02 -45.40 9.68
N ILE A 56 5.43 -44.19 10.01
CA ILE A 56 6.03 -43.83 11.30
C ILE A 56 5.05 -43.02 12.15
N SER A 57 4.94 -43.36 13.43
CA SER A 57 4.16 -42.53 14.34
C SER A 57 4.83 -41.17 14.56
N ILE A 58 4.01 -40.14 14.77
CA ILE A 58 4.49 -38.76 15.00
C ILE A 58 5.51 -38.71 16.16
N ALA A 59 5.31 -39.51 17.21
CA ALA A 59 6.23 -39.60 18.35
C ALA A 59 7.61 -40.16 17.98
N LEU A 60 7.66 -41.20 17.13
CA LEU A 60 8.93 -41.73 16.63
C LEU A 60 9.59 -40.76 15.65
N LEU A 61 8.81 -40.11 14.79
CA LEU A 61 9.32 -39.10 13.87
C LEU A 61 9.92 -37.90 14.60
N LYS A 62 9.30 -37.46 15.71
CA LYS A 62 9.85 -36.41 16.58
C LYS A 62 11.23 -36.79 17.12
N ARG A 63 11.41 -38.03 17.58
CA ARG A 63 12.71 -38.53 18.07
C ARG A 63 13.77 -38.58 16.97
N VAL A 64 13.39 -38.94 15.75
CA VAL A 64 14.28 -38.87 14.58
C VAL A 64 14.67 -37.42 14.29
N ALA A 65 13.71 -36.51 14.29
CA ALA A 65 13.96 -35.08 14.05
C ALA A 65 14.92 -34.49 15.10
N ASP A 66 14.68 -34.78 16.38
CA ASP A 66 15.53 -34.33 17.49
C ASP A 66 16.95 -34.89 17.38
N ALA A 67 17.09 -36.18 17.05
CA ALA A 67 18.40 -36.79 16.82
C ALA A 67 19.13 -36.20 15.59
N LEU A 68 18.42 -35.55 14.68
CA LEU A 68 18.97 -34.87 13.50
C LEU A 68 19.15 -33.36 13.71
N ASP A 69 18.92 -32.84 14.91
CA ASP A 69 18.92 -31.39 15.23
C ASP A 69 17.95 -30.57 14.36
N HIS A 70 16.82 -31.17 13.98
CA HIS A 70 15.78 -30.52 13.19
C HIS A 70 14.45 -30.55 13.92
N ARG A 71 13.60 -29.56 13.64
CA ARG A 71 12.21 -29.59 14.10
C ARG A 71 11.40 -30.60 13.27
N ILE A 72 10.36 -31.18 13.86
CA ILE A 72 9.55 -32.20 13.17
C ILE A 72 8.86 -31.66 11.91
N GLU A 73 8.43 -30.39 11.92
CA GLU A 73 7.74 -29.75 10.80
C GLU A 73 8.57 -29.81 9.52
N TRP A 74 9.90 -29.71 9.67
CA TRP A 74 10.88 -29.80 8.59
C TRP A 74 10.78 -31.13 7.81
N LEU A 75 10.46 -32.24 8.49
CA LEU A 75 10.33 -33.54 7.83
C LEU A 75 8.99 -33.72 7.11
N ILE A 76 7.94 -33.00 7.54
CA ILE A 76 6.55 -33.21 7.12
C ILE A 76 5.95 -32.07 6.29
N SER A 77 6.68 -30.98 6.03
CA SER A 77 6.20 -29.88 5.18
C SER A 77 5.81 -30.35 3.77
N GLU A 78 4.90 -29.65 3.09
CA GLU A 78 4.57 -29.97 1.70
C GLU A 78 5.79 -29.71 0.79
N ASP A 79 6.46 -28.57 0.96
CA ASP A 79 7.65 -28.22 0.21
C ASP A 79 8.94 -28.88 0.77
N ASP A 80 9.92 -29.22 -0.07
CA ASP A 80 11.25 -29.66 0.38
C ASP A 80 11.95 -28.48 1.07
N PRO A 81 12.18 -28.49 2.39
CA PRO A 81 12.66 -27.30 3.07
C PRO A 81 14.13 -26.94 2.76
N TRP A 82 14.85 -27.76 2.00
CA TRP A 82 16.19 -27.41 1.49
C TRP A 82 16.19 -26.82 0.09
N VAL A 83 15.04 -26.78 -0.57
CA VAL A 83 14.84 -26.19 -1.90
C VAL A 83 13.76 -25.11 -1.86
N SER A 84 12.86 -25.18 -0.88
CA SER A 84 11.75 -24.30 -0.62
C SER A 84 12.21 -22.94 -0.11
N GLU A 85 11.98 -21.92 -0.93
CA GLU A 85 12.14 -20.52 -0.55
C GLU A 85 11.20 -20.14 0.60
N THR A 86 9.99 -20.73 0.64
CA THR A 86 8.99 -20.53 1.70
C THR A 86 9.46 -21.02 3.07
N ALA A 87 10.11 -22.19 3.16
CA ALA A 87 10.64 -22.69 4.42
C ALA A 87 11.83 -21.87 4.93
N LEU A 88 12.72 -21.43 4.04
CA LEU A 88 13.84 -20.54 4.37
C LEU A 88 13.33 -19.16 4.83
N PHE A 89 12.32 -18.62 4.14
CA PHE A 89 11.65 -17.38 4.51
C PHE A 89 11.06 -17.46 5.91
N ALA A 90 10.29 -18.52 6.22
CA ALA A 90 9.68 -18.69 7.55
C ALA A 90 10.71 -18.74 8.68
N GLU A 91 11.87 -19.37 8.45
CA GLU A 91 12.94 -19.40 9.45
C GLU A 91 13.61 -18.05 9.64
N ARG A 92 13.92 -17.35 8.55
CA ARG A 92 14.47 -15.98 8.60
C ARG A 92 13.50 -15.02 9.29
N PHE A 93 12.22 -15.09 8.95
CA PHE A 93 11.18 -14.26 9.56
C PHE A 93 11.06 -14.50 11.07
N ARG A 94 11.11 -15.76 11.52
CA ARG A 94 11.07 -16.12 12.95
C ARG A 94 12.29 -15.65 13.74
N THR A 95 13.43 -15.49 13.10
CA THR A 95 14.68 -15.05 13.75
C THR A 95 14.94 -13.55 13.59
N ALA A 96 14.22 -12.88 12.69
CA ALA A 96 14.28 -11.44 12.47
C ALA A 96 13.78 -10.63 13.69
N THR A 97 14.24 -9.38 13.80
CA THR A 97 13.79 -8.40 14.79
C THR A 97 12.35 -7.94 14.52
N LEU A 98 11.72 -7.25 15.49
CA LEU A 98 10.38 -6.69 15.31
C LEU A 98 10.33 -5.74 14.11
N ASP A 99 11.23 -4.75 14.05
CA ASP A 99 11.30 -3.79 12.92
C ASP A 99 11.51 -4.45 11.55
N GLN A 100 12.22 -5.59 11.51
CA GLN A 100 12.42 -6.34 10.26
C GLN A 100 11.14 -7.08 9.87
N ARG A 101 10.43 -7.66 10.83
CA ARG A 101 9.14 -8.32 10.57
C ARG A 101 8.08 -7.33 10.12
N GLU A 102 7.99 -6.18 10.77
CA GLU A 102 7.05 -5.12 10.40
C GLU A 102 7.28 -4.66 8.96
N ARG A 103 8.54 -4.39 8.57
CA ARG A 103 8.87 -4.05 7.18
C ARG A 103 8.51 -5.15 6.18
N VAL A 104 8.82 -6.40 6.50
CA VAL A 104 8.46 -7.54 5.62
C VAL A 104 6.94 -7.65 5.47
N MET A 105 6.18 -7.46 6.55
CA MET A 105 4.72 -7.48 6.48
C MET A 105 4.16 -6.32 5.68
N ASP A 106 4.75 -5.13 5.76
CA ASP A 106 4.35 -3.96 4.97
C ASP A 106 4.62 -4.16 3.47
N ILE A 107 5.79 -4.73 3.10
CA ILE A 107 6.11 -5.08 1.71
C ILE A 107 5.15 -6.14 1.15
N LEU A 108 4.80 -7.14 1.96
CA LEU A 108 3.91 -8.23 1.57
C LEU A 108 2.42 -7.88 1.68
N ASP A 109 2.06 -6.73 2.28
CA ASP A 109 0.68 -6.28 2.33
C ASP A 109 0.30 -5.64 0.98
N PRO A 110 -0.58 -6.28 0.18
CA PRO A 110 -1.07 -5.68 -1.07
C PRO A 110 -1.89 -4.41 -0.82
N ASN A 111 -2.18 -4.08 0.44
CA ASN A 111 -2.84 -2.86 0.87
C ASN A 111 -1.92 -1.87 1.59
N SER A 112 -0.60 -2.03 1.50
CA SER A 112 0.31 -1.04 2.08
C SER A 112 0.03 0.35 1.48
N PRO A 113 0.03 1.43 2.29
CA PRO A 113 -0.25 2.77 1.79
C PRO A 113 0.66 3.19 0.62
N GLY A 114 1.93 2.76 0.62
CA GLY A 114 2.86 3.03 -0.48
C GLY A 114 2.44 2.41 -1.81
N GLN A 115 2.03 1.13 -1.81
CA GLN A 115 1.51 0.47 -3.02
C GLN A 115 0.15 1.01 -3.44
N LEU A 116 -0.75 1.26 -2.49
CA LEU A 116 -2.10 1.77 -2.79
C LEU A 116 -2.09 3.18 -3.38
N ARG A 117 -1.14 4.02 -2.95
CA ARG A 117 -0.94 5.37 -3.50
C ARG A 117 -0.28 5.36 -4.87
N ALA A 118 0.63 4.41 -5.11
CA ALA A 118 1.41 4.32 -6.34
C ALA A 118 2.05 5.68 -6.70
N GLY A 119 2.20 6.01 -7.98
CA GLY A 119 2.69 7.31 -8.44
C GLY A 119 1.63 8.41 -8.44
N ARG A 120 0.52 8.27 -7.71
CA ARG A 120 -0.59 9.24 -7.72
C ARG A 120 -0.37 10.33 -6.67
N ILE A 121 -0.27 11.58 -7.12
CA ILE A 121 -0.12 12.76 -6.26
C ILE A 121 -1.44 13.53 -6.28
N CYS A 122 -1.95 13.95 -5.12
CA CYS A 122 -3.15 14.78 -5.04
C CYS A 122 -2.91 16.07 -4.28
N LEU A 123 -3.25 17.20 -4.91
CA LEU A 123 -3.19 18.53 -4.31
C LEU A 123 -4.54 18.88 -3.68
N VAL A 124 -4.54 19.08 -2.36
CA VAL A 124 -5.69 19.53 -1.58
C VAL A 124 -5.50 20.95 -1.06
N GLY A 125 -6.60 21.64 -0.76
CA GLY A 125 -6.56 23.00 -0.22
C GLY A 125 -7.70 23.86 -0.75
N LEU A 126 -7.89 25.04 -0.15
CA LEU A 126 -8.98 25.93 -0.54
C LEU A 126 -8.83 26.48 -1.96
N ARG A 127 -9.93 27.03 -2.48
CA ARG A 127 -9.90 27.79 -3.74
C ARG A 127 -8.86 28.92 -3.62
N GLY A 128 -8.12 29.19 -4.69
CA GLY A 128 -7.00 30.14 -4.64
C GLY A 128 -5.69 29.61 -4.03
N ALA A 129 -5.64 28.38 -3.50
CA ALA A 129 -4.39 27.77 -3.01
C ALA A 129 -3.31 27.55 -4.10
N GLY A 130 -3.66 27.70 -5.38
CA GLY A 130 -2.74 27.44 -6.49
C GLY A 130 -2.75 26.01 -7.03
N LYS A 131 -3.68 25.14 -6.57
CA LYS A 131 -3.77 23.72 -7.01
C LYS A 131 -3.69 23.52 -8.53
N SER A 132 -4.48 24.26 -9.31
CA SER A 132 -4.52 24.10 -10.77
C SER A 132 -3.20 24.56 -11.42
N THR A 133 -2.68 25.72 -10.99
CA THR A 133 -1.42 26.27 -11.53
C THR A 133 -0.22 25.42 -11.15
N LEU A 134 -0.03 25.16 -9.86
CA LEU A 134 1.09 24.36 -9.34
C LEU A 134 0.98 22.90 -9.78
N GLY A 135 -0.23 22.34 -9.87
CA GLY A 135 -0.47 20.98 -10.33
C GLY A 135 -0.11 20.78 -11.80
N ALA A 136 -0.48 21.72 -12.68
CA ALA A 136 -0.07 21.70 -14.08
C ALA A 136 1.45 21.80 -14.24
N MET A 137 2.09 22.75 -13.54
CA MET A 137 3.55 22.90 -13.55
C MET A 137 4.25 21.64 -13.01
N LEU A 138 3.70 21.04 -11.95
CA LEU A 138 4.24 19.81 -11.36
C LEU A 138 4.16 18.66 -12.35
N GLY A 139 2.99 18.44 -12.95
CA GLY A 139 2.79 17.38 -13.95
C GLY A 139 3.78 17.49 -15.11
N GLU A 140 3.97 18.70 -15.65
CA GLU A 140 4.97 18.96 -16.71
C GLU A 140 6.39 18.63 -16.26
N ALA A 141 6.79 19.10 -15.07
CA ALA A 141 8.16 18.92 -14.59
C ALA A 141 8.53 17.48 -14.20
N ILE A 142 7.55 16.65 -13.82
CA ILE A 142 7.77 15.25 -13.45
C ILE A 142 7.29 14.26 -14.52
N GLY A 143 6.79 14.75 -15.65
CA GLY A 143 6.31 13.94 -16.78
C GLY A 143 5.04 13.14 -16.50
N LEU A 144 4.14 13.65 -15.64
CA LEU A 144 2.88 12.99 -15.29
C LEU A 144 1.67 13.80 -15.77
N PRO A 145 0.56 13.14 -16.16
CA PRO A 145 -0.66 13.85 -16.53
C PRO A 145 -1.23 14.63 -15.35
N PHE A 146 -1.68 15.85 -15.62
CA PHE A 146 -2.40 16.68 -14.66
C PHE A 146 -3.90 16.63 -14.93
N LEU A 147 -4.69 16.34 -13.90
CA LEU A 147 -6.13 16.20 -13.93
C LEU A 147 -6.78 17.06 -12.84
N GLU A 148 -7.94 17.61 -13.13
CA GLU A 148 -8.78 18.24 -12.12
C GLU A 148 -10.05 17.39 -11.93
N LEU A 149 -10.37 17.01 -10.69
CA LEU A 149 -11.52 16.14 -10.41
C LEU A 149 -12.84 16.73 -10.95
N ASN A 150 -12.99 18.06 -10.89
CA ASN A 150 -14.16 18.74 -11.46
C ASN A 150 -14.25 18.62 -12.98
N GLN A 151 -13.13 18.47 -13.69
CA GLN A 151 -13.16 18.20 -15.13
C GLN A 151 -13.69 16.81 -15.40
N GLU A 152 -13.24 15.82 -14.64
CA GLU A 152 -13.72 14.44 -14.73
C GLU A 152 -15.22 14.32 -14.40
N ILE A 153 -15.69 15.01 -13.34
CA ILE A 153 -17.12 15.06 -13.00
C ILE A 153 -17.93 15.66 -14.16
N ARG A 154 -17.44 16.74 -14.80
CA ARG A 154 -18.14 17.36 -15.95
C ARG A 154 -18.20 16.42 -17.15
N GLN A 155 -17.10 15.74 -17.45
CA GLN A 155 -17.05 14.79 -18.56
C GLN A 155 -18.01 13.62 -18.32
N GLN A 156 -18.05 13.10 -17.09
CA GLN A 156 -18.97 12.03 -16.69
C GLN A 156 -20.44 12.48 -16.73
N ALA A 157 -20.76 13.66 -16.20
CA ALA A 157 -22.13 14.15 -16.11
C ALA A 157 -22.66 14.70 -17.44
N GLY A 158 -21.78 15.00 -18.40
CA GLY A 158 -22.13 15.64 -19.67
C GLY A 158 -22.60 17.10 -19.51
N MET A 159 -22.38 17.70 -18.34
CA MET A 159 -22.84 19.06 -18.01
C MET A 159 -21.89 19.76 -17.01
N PRO A 160 -21.90 21.10 -16.94
CA PRO A 160 -21.12 21.85 -15.97
C PRO A 160 -21.45 21.49 -14.51
N VAL A 161 -20.46 21.54 -13.61
CA VAL A 161 -20.64 21.30 -12.17
C VAL A 161 -21.74 22.21 -11.57
N THR A 162 -21.85 23.44 -12.04
CA THR A 162 -22.90 24.37 -11.60
C THR A 162 -24.31 23.85 -11.92
N GLU A 163 -24.48 23.18 -13.06
CA GLU A 163 -25.76 22.57 -13.45
C GLU A 163 -26.01 21.28 -12.66
N VAL A 164 -24.97 20.47 -12.44
CA VAL A 164 -25.05 19.29 -11.55
C VAL A 164 -25.57 19.69 -10.17
N MET A 165 -24.98 20.74 -9.57
CA MET A 165 -25.41 21.22 -8.27
C MET A 165 -26.83 21.81 -8.28
N ALA A 166 -27.24 22.45 -9.38
CA ALA A 166 -28.59 23.01 -9.51
C ALA A 166 -29.66 21.92 -9.64
N LEU A 167 -29.37 20.83 -10.35
CA LEU A 167 -30.31 19.75 -10.63
C LEU A 167 -30.35 18.67 -9.53
N TYR A 168 -29.18 18.29 -9.01
CA TYR A 168 -29.03 17.16 -8.09
C TYR A 168 -28.66 17.58 -6.66
N GLY A 169 -28.53 18.89 -6.43
CA GLY A 169 -28.13 19.44 -5.13
C GLY A 169 -26.68 19.09 -4.76
N GLN A 170 -26.33 19.43 -3.52
CA GLN A 170 -24.99 19.18 -3.00
C GLN A 170 -24.71 17.69 -2.85
N GLU A 171 -25.69 16.90 -2.41
CA GLU A 171 -25.54 15.45 -2.19
C GLU A 171 -25.26 14.70 -3.49
N GLY A 172 -25.98 15.01 -4.57
CA GLY A 172 -25.70 14.42 -5.89
C GLY A 172 -24.31 14.78 -6.43
N TYR A 173 -23.86 16.02 -6.20
CA TYR A 173 -22.47 16.38 -6.51
C TYR A 173 -21.46 15.54 -5.72
N ARG A 174 -21.69 15.30 -4.41
CA ARG A 174 -20.79 14.47 -3.59
C ARG A 174 -20.73 13.02 -4.05
N GLN A 175 -21.86 12.45 -4.44
CA GLN A 175 -21.90 11.09 -5.00
C GLN A 175 -21.09 11.01 -6.30
N LEU A 176 -21.22 12.00 -7.18
CA LEU A 176 -20.43 12.09 -8.42
C LEU A 176 -18.94 12.35 -8.14
N GLU A 177 -18.61 13.13 -7.11
CA GLU A 177 -17.25 13.39 -6.66
C GLU A 177 -16.55 12.10 -6.21
N GLY A 178 -17.23 11.28 -5.40
CA GLY A 178 -16.75 9.95 -4.99
C GLY A 178 -16.57 8.99 -6.17
N GLN A 179 -17.58 8.86 -7.03
CA GLN A 179 -17.51 7.97 -8.21
C GLN A 179 -16.40 8.36 -9.19
N ALA A 180 -16.21 9.66 -9.43
CA ALA A 180 -15.14 10.13 -10.29
C ALA A 180 -13.76 9.78 -9.69
N LEU A 181 -13.60 9.93 -8.38
CA LEU A 181 -12.37 9.57 -7.68
C LEU A 181 -12.06 8.07 -7.78
N GLU A 182 -13.05 7.20 -7.55
CA GLU A 182 -12.89 5.74 -7.67
C GLU A 182 -12.46 5.33 -9.09
N ARG A 183 -13.04 5.93 -10.13
CA ARG A 183 -12.67 5.65 -11.52
C ARG A 183 -11.25 6.08 -11.84
N ILE A 184 -10.83 7.24 -11.34
CA ILE A 184 -9.47 7.73 -11.53
C ILE A 184 -8.46 6.74 -10.91
N VAL A 185 -8.73 6.28 -9.69
CA VAL A 185 -7.89 5.29 -9.02
C VAL A 185 -7.84 3.98 -9.81
N ALA A 186 -8.98 3.48 -10.28
CA ALA A 186 -9.05 2.25 -11.07
C ALA A 186 -8.36 2.34 -12.45
N GLY A 187 -8.25 3.54 -13.02
CA GLY A 187 -7.80 3.75 -14.40
C GLY A 187 -6.32 4.05 -14.59
N SER A 188 -5.63 4.57 -13.58
CA SER A 188 -4.20 4.92 -13.71
C SER A 188 -3.48 4.96 -12.36
N ASP A 189 -2.24 4.49 -12.35
CA ASP A 189 -1.36 4.41 -11.18
C ASP A 189 -0.41 5.61 -11.03
N ALA A 190 -0.37 6.55 -11.99
CA ALA A 190 0.57 7.67 -11.96
C ALA A 190 -0.02 8.95 -12.57
N MET A 191 -0.21 9.97 -11.74
CA MET A 191 -0.80 11.26 -12.16
C MET A 191 -0.65 12.33 -11.08
N VAL A 192 -0.94 13.58 -11.46
CA VAL A 192 -1.19 14.69 -10.53
C VAL A 192 -2.66 15.05 -10.59
N LEU A 193 -3.37 14.94 -9.46
CA LEU A 193 -4.78 15.28 -9.32
C LEU A 193 -4.95 16.56 -8.49
N ALA A 194 -5.81 17.48 -8.93
CA ALA A 194 -6.31 18.57 -8.10
C ALA A 194 -7.80 18.36 -7.79
N VAL A 195 -8.16 18.47 -6.53
CA VAL A 195 -9.54 18.25 -6.05
C VAL A 195 -10.18 19.56 -5.57
N ALA A 196 -11.51 19.60 -5.58
CA ALA A 196 -12.24 20.75 -5.04
C ALA A 196 -11.97 20.88 -3.52
N GLY A 197 -11.88 22.12 -3.03
CA GLY A 197 -11.56 22.36 -1.62
C GLY A 197 -12.61 21.80 -0.64
N GLY A 198 -13.83 21.52 -1.11
CA GLY A 198 -14.89 20.95 -0.30
C GLY A 198 -14.79 19.44 -0.05
N ILE A 199 -13.92 18.70 -0.75
CA ILE A 199 -13.82 17.23 -0.64
C ILE A 199 -13.52 16.76 0.78
N VAL A 200 -12.75 17.54 1.55
CA VAL A 200 -12.36 17.20 2.92
C VAL A 200 -13.54 17.14 3.89
N SER A 201 -14.66 17.76 3.54
CA SER A 201 -15.89 17.73 4.32
C SER A 201 -16.72 16.46 4.08
N GLU A 202 -16.30 15.58 3.17
CA GLU A 202 -16.92 14.29 2.89
C GLU A 202 -16.02 13.16 3.44
N PRO A 203 -16.30 12.62 4.65
CA PRO A 203 -15.36 11.76 5.37
C PRO A 203 -14.95 10.51 4.60
N GLU A 204 -15.89 9.85 3.92
CA GLU A 204 -15.65 8.61 3.19
C GLU A 204 -14.80 8.86 1.93
N THR A 205 -15.19 9.83 1.12
CA THR A 205 -14.45 10.22 -0.09
C THR A 205 -13.05 10.71 0.25
N TYR A 206 -12.90 11.49 1.33
CA TYR A 206 -11.59 11.98 1.74
C TYR A 206 -10.72 10.87 2.33
N ALA A 207 -11.27 9.93 3.09
CA ALA A 207 -10.51 8.76 3.56
C ALA A 207 -10.01 7.92 2.39
N TYR A 208 -10.84 7.72 1.36
CA TYR A 208 -10.45 7.04 0.13
C TYR A 208 -9.32 7.78 -0.59
N LEU A 209 -9.42 9.11 -0.72
CA LEU A 209 -8.36 9.96 -1.28
C LEU A 209 -7.02 9.78 -0.54
N LEU A 210 -7.02 9.86 0.79
CA LEU A 210 -5.82 9.74 1.63
C LEU A 210 -5.15 8.35 1.52
N ARG A 211 -5.94 7.32 1.25
CA ARG A 211 -5.49 5.93 1.08
C ARG A 211 -4.85 5.69 -0.29
N HIS A 212 -5.34 6.36 -1.33
CA HIS A 212 -4.96 6.08 -2.73
C HIS A 212 -4.11 7.17 -3.40
N PHE A 213 -3.81 8.27 -2.71
CA PHE A 213 -2.93 9.32 -3.23
C PHE A 213 -1.90 9.77 -2.19
N HIS A 214 -0.74 10.19 -2.68
CA HIS A 214 0.16 11.05 -1.94
C HIS A 214 -0.44 12.45 -1.86
N THR A 215 -1.05 12.76 -0.72
CA THR A 215 -1.85 13.98 -0.54
C THR A 215 -1.00 15.12 -0.01
N ILE A 216 -0.99 16.24 -0.74
CA ILE A 216 -0.23 17.43 -0.39
C ILE A 216 -1.20 18.59 -0.19
N TRP A 217 -1.22 19.13 1.02
CA TRP A 217 -1.98 20.32 1.33
C TRP A 217 -1.23 21.58 0.91
N LEU A 218 -1.78 22.32 -0.05
CA LEU A 218 -1.33 23.66 -0.39
C LEU A 218 -1.99 24.67 0.57
N LYS A 219 -1.20 25.17 1.53
CA LYS A 219 -1.61 26.19 2.48
C LYS A 219 -1.29 27.58 1.93
N ALA A 220 -2.20 28.53 2.15
CA ALA A 220 -1.96 29.95 1.90
C ALA A 220 -2.65 30.78 2.98
N ALA A 221 -2.16 31.99 3.21
CA ALA A 221 -2.81 32.94 4.12
C ALA A 221 -4.24 33.27 3.62
N PRO A 222 -5.22 33.45 4.52
CA PRO A 222 -6.60 33.80 4.15
C PRO A 222 -6.69 34.98 3.20
N GLU A 223 -5.87 36.01 3.43
CA GLU A 223 -5.81 37.23 2.64
C GLU A 223 -5.32 36.94 1.20
N GLU A 224 -4.37 36.04 1.03
CA GLU A 224 -3.87 35.64 -0.29
C GLU A 224 -4.86 34.76 -1.06
N HIS A 225 -5.58 33.86 -0.37
CA HIS A 225 -6.69 33.12 -0.99
C HIS A 225 -7.68 34.09 -1.61
N MET A 226 -8.08 35.13 -0.86
CA MET A 226 -9.04 36.11 -1.34
C MET A 226 -8.48 36.91 -2.54
N GLN A 227 -7.24 37.39 -2.46
CA GLN A 227 -6.61 38.13 -3.55
C GLN A 227 -6.56 37.30 -4.84
N ARG A 228 -6.13 36.04 -4.75
CA ARG A 228 -6.02 35.12 -5.90
C ARG A 228 -7.38 34.79 -6.49
N VAL A 229 -8.40 34.57 -5.67
CA VAL A 229 -9.79 34.30 -6.15
C VAL A 229 -10.38 35.52 -6.86
N ARG A 230 -10.14 36.74 -6.34
CA ARG A 230 -10.54 37.99 -7.00
C ARG A 230 -9.90 38.17 -8.37
N ALA A 231 -8.60 37.90 -8.47
CA ALA A 231 -7.87 37.99 -9.73
C ALA A 231 -8.40 37.02 -10.80
N GLN A 232 -9.05 35.93 -10.39
CA GLN A 232 -9.66 34.93 -11.26
C GLN A 232 -11.11 35.25 -11.67
N GLY A 233 -11.65 36.42 -11.28
CA GLY A 233 -12.98 36.88 -11.67
C GLY A 233 -14.14 36.15 -10.98
N ASP A 234 -13.88 35.42 -9.89
CA ASP A 234 -14.93 34.78 -9.10
C ASP A 234 -15.33 35.65 -7.91
N GLU A 235 -16.32 36.53 -8.13
CA GLU A 235 -16.83 37.44 -7.10
C GLU A 235 -17.83 36.78 -6.13
N ARG A 236 -18.23 35.52 -6.35
CA ARG A 236 -19.25 34.82 -5.55
C ARG A 236 -18.98 34.81 -4.03
N PRO A 237 -17.73 34.72 -3.54
CA PRO A 237 -17.46 34.81 -2.11
C PRO A 237 -17.75 36.20 -1.52
N MET A 238 -17.83 37.25 -2.33
CA MET A 238 -17.83 38.65 -1.87
C MET A 238 -18.96 39.53 -2.40
N ALA A 239 -19.80 39.06 -3.34
CA ALA A 239 -20.84 39.88 -3.93
C ALA A 239 -21.79 40.46 -2.85
N GLY A 240 -21.51 41.70 -2.45
CA GLY A 240 -22.30 42.48 -1.49
C GLY A 240 -22.08 42.19 0.01
N ASN A 241 -21.07 41.40 0.43
CA ASN A 241 -20.95 40.99 1.84
C ASN A 241 -19.64 41.44 2.53
N PRO A 242 -19.66 42.46 3.42
CA PRO A 242 -18.50 42.87 4.22
C PRO A 242 -17.99 41.78 5.18
N LYS A 243 -18.77 40.72 5.45
CA LYS A 243 -18.38 39.58 6.29
C LYS A 243 -17.69 38.45 5.53
N ALA A 244 -17.50 38.57 4.22
CA ALA A 244 -16.90 37.53 3.38
C ALA A 244 -15.52 37.06 3.87
N MET A 245 -14.69 37.98 4.38
CA MET A 245 -13.40 37.62 4.96
C MET A 245 -13.53 36.82 6.27
N ASP A 246 -14.51 37.16 7.11
CA ASP A 246 -14.76 36.44 8.36
C ASP A 246 -15.34 35.04 8.08
N GLU A 247 -16.22 34.93 7.08
CA GLU A 247 -16.75 33.65 6.60
C GLU A 247 -15.65 32.76 6.01
N LEU A 248 -14.74 33.32 5.20
CA LEU A 248 -13.58 32.60 4.68
C LEU A 248 -12.68 32.11 5.81
N LYS A 249 -12.39 32.96 6.81
CA LYS A 249 -11.61 32.58 7.99
C LYS A 249 -12.27 31.45 8.77
N SER A 250 -13.59 31.50 8.95
CA SER A 250 -14.37 30.44 9.60
C SER A 250 -14.30 29.11 8.83
N ILE A 251 -14.44 29.15 7.49
CA ILE A 251 -14.30 27.97 6.63
C ILE A 251 -12.87 27.40 6.70
N LEU A 252 -11.86 28.27 6.70
CA LEU A 252 -10.46 27.86 6.87
C LEU A 252 -10.25 27.15 8.21
N MET A 253 -10.66 27.78 9.32
CA MET A 253 -10.50 27.22 10.65
C MET A 253 -11.19 25.86 10.80
N SER A 254 -12.41 25.72 10.28
CA SER A 254 -13.15 24.44 10.33
C SER A 254 -12.53 23.34 9.47
N ARG A 255 -11.86 23.69 8.36
CA ARG A 255 -11.26 22.71 7.44
C ARG A 255 -9.77 22.47 7.68
N GLU A 256 -9.10 23.31 8.46
CA GLU A 256 -7.66 23.19 8.71
C GLU A 256 -7.29 21.84 9.31
N ALA A 257 -8.04 21.39 10.32
CA ALA A 257 -7.83 20.06 10.92
C ALA A 257 -8.04 18.92 9.92
N LEU A 258 -8.91 19.10 8.92
CA LEU A 258 -9.16 18.10 7.88
C LEU A 258 -8.04 18.11 6.84
N TYR A 259 -7.61 19.28 6.37
CA TYR A 259 -6.46 19.41 5.47
C TYR A 259 -5.16 18.90 6.09
N ALA A 260 -4.97 19.09 7.40
CA ALA A 260 -3.81 18.61 8.14
C ALA A 260 -3.69 17.07 8.18
N ARG A 261 -4.72 16.33 7.77
CA ARG A 261 -4.65 14.87 7.58
C ARG A 261 -3.93 14.46 6.29
N ALA A 262 -3.63 15.41 5.40
CA ALA A 262 -2.80 15.16 4.24
C ALA A 262 -1.42 14.67 4.67
N GLU A 263 -0.78 13.87 3.83
CA GLU A 263 0.55 13.29 4.09
C GLU A 263 1.61 14.38 4.26
N ALA A 264 1.52 15.45 3.47
CA ALA A 264 2.45 16.56 3.53
C ALA A 264 1.76 17.92 3.30
N MET A 265 2.49 19.00 3.58
CA MET A 265 2.01 20.37 3.44
C MET A 265 3.08 21.23 2.75
N VAL A 266 2.64 22.09 1.83
CA VAL A 266 3.43 23.17 1.25
C VAL A 266 2.75 24.49 1.58
N ASP A 267 3.44 25.36 2.32
CA ASP A 267 2.99 26.72 2.57
C ASP A 267 3.45 27.65 1.42
N THR A 268 2.47 28.27 0.77
CA THR A 268 2.63 29.19 -0.36
C THR A 268 2.50 30.66 0.05
N SER A 269 2.32 30.94 1.35
CA SER A 269 2.13 32.30 1.88
C SER A 269 3.40 33.12 1.80
N GLY A 270 3.32 34.35 1.29
CA GLY A 270 4.44 35.28 1.14
C GLY A 270 5.50 34.84 0.13
N LYS A 271 5.25 33.77 -0.63
CA LYS A 271 6.20 33.19 -1.59
C LYS A 271 5.78 33.52 -3.02
N THR A 272 6.77 33.60 -3.90
CA THR A 272 6.50 33.66 -5.34
C THR A 272 5.97 32.31 -5.82
N LEU A 273 5.31 32.31 -6.99
CA LEU A 273 4.86 31.08 -7.63
C LEU A 273 6.03 30.11 -7.87
N GLN A 274 7.16 30.64 -8.34
CA GLN A 274 8.36 29.85 -8.63
C GLN A 274 8.92 29.19 -7.38
N HIS A 275 9.02 29.92 -6.27
CA HIS A 275 9.54 29.35 -5.03
C HIS A 275 8.59 28.30 -4.43
N SER A 276 7.28 28.58 -4.45
CA SER A 276 6.26 27.59 -4.04
C SER A 276 6.31 26.32 -4.90
N PHE A 277 6.62 26.48 -6.20
CA PHE A 277 6.77 25.36 -7.13
C PHE A 277 8.03 24.54 -6.84
N GLU A 278 9.16 25.19 -6.56
CA GLU A 278 10.41 24.52 -6.16
C GLU A 278 10.23 23.71 -4.89
N ASP A 279 9.57 24.27 -3.87
CA ASP A 279 9.23 23.56 -2.63
C ASP A 279 8.37 22.32 -2.91
N LEU A 280 7.34 22.46 -3.76
CA LEU A 280 6.47 21.37 -4.13
C LEU A 280 7.21 20.25 -4.88
N VAL A 281 8.09 20.61 -5.83
CA VAL A 281 8.89 19.63 -6.59
C VAL A 281 9.89 18.92 -5.68
N ALA A 282 10.53 19.64 -4.76
CA ALA A 282 11.45 19.06 -3.80
C ALA A 282 10.75 18.00 -2.92
N LEU A 283 9.60 18.36 -2.35
CA LEU A 283 8.77 17.47 -1.55
C LEU A 283 8.32 16.23 -2.32
N VAL A 284 7.82 16.41 -3.55
CA VAL A 284 7.36 15.28 -4.39
C VAL A 284 8.51 14.35 -4.74
N ARG A 285 9.71 14.88 -4.99
CA ARG A 285 10.90 14.06 -5.26
C ARG A 285 11.33 13.26 -4.03
N GLU A 286 11.17 13.80 -2.83
CA GLU A 286 11.41 13.08 -1.58
C GLU A 286 10.44 11.91 -1.41
N ILE A 287 9.13 12.18 -1.52
CA ILE A 287 8.07 11.15 -1.48
C ILE A 287 8.36 10.02 -2.48
N ARG A 288 8.73 10.36 -3.72
CA ARG A 288 9.03 9.35 -4.76
C ARG A 288 10.34 8.61 -4.53
N LYS A 289 11.32 9.21 -3.85
CA LYS A 289 12.57 8.52 -3.48
C LYS A 289 12.32 7.49 -2.40
N ASP A 290 11.50 7.82 -1.42
CA ASP A 290 11.11 6.87 -0.37
C ASP A 290 10.41 5.66 -0.99
N GLN A 291 9.49 5.89 -1.93
CA GLN A 291 8.87 4.80 -2.70
C GLN A 291 9.87 3.99 -3.54
N ALA A 292 10.86 4.63 -4.16
CA ALA A 292 11.87 3.94 -4.96
C ALA A 292 12.81 3.11 -4.07
N ALA A 293 13.16 3.60 -2.89
CA ALA A 293 13.94 2.86 -1.90
C ALA A 293 13.16 1.65 -1.39
N ASP A 294 11.86 1.79 -1.15
CA ASP A 294 10.99 0.67 -0.76
C ASP A 294 10.88 -0.38 -1.89
N ASN A 295 10.83 0.05 -3.15
CA ASN A 295 10.78 -0.84 -4.32
C ASN A 295 12.14 -1.49 -4.65
N GLU A 296 13.27 -0.80 -4.49
CA GLU A 296 14.61 -1.35 -4.76
C GLU A 296 15.07 -2.38 -3.72
N HIS A 297 14.58 -2.30 -2.48
CA HIS A 297 14.80 -3.36 -1.48
C HIS A 297 13.90 -4.59 -1.71
N THR A 298 13.03 -4.55 -2.73
CA THR A 298 12.08 -5.61 -3.08
C THR A 298 12.53 -6.44 -4.30
N HIS A 299 13.67 -6.11 -4.94
CA HIS A 299 14.21 -6.84 -6.10
C HIS A 299 15.50 -7.62 -5.80
#